data_AF-A0A2U0SRX3-F1
#
_entry.id   AF-A0A2U0SRX3-F1
#
_cell.length_a   1.000
_cell.length_b   1.000
_cell.length_c   1.000
_cell.angle_alpha   90.00
_cell.angle_beta   90.00
_cell.angle_gamma   90.00
#
_symmetry.space_group_name_H-M   'P 1'
#
loop_
_entity.id
_entity.type
_entity.pdbx_description
1 polymer ?
#
loop_
_entity_poly.entity_id
_entity_poly.type
_entity_poly.pdbx_seq_one_letter_code
_entity_poly.pdbx_strand_id
1 'polypeptide(L)'
;MSTPDTLPPTLSGAARMLRSAYPGGMPDTAYVPVLALLYEHFSDRNLAELMAAVTHKNAATVLNDIYACASSKPAPSAVAAARSLLEQHGLHAVCAED
;
A
#
# COMPACT_ATOMS: atom_id res chain seq x y z
N MET A 1 -13.29 -21.53 1.87
CA MET A 1 -12.43 -21.29 0.69
C MET A 1 -12.50 -19.81 0.37
N SER A 2 -11.56 -19.00 0.88
CA SER A 2 -11.49 -17.57 0.56
C SER A 2 -10.68 -17.43 -0.71
N THR A 3 -11.31 -17.05 -1.81
CA THR A 3 -10.66 -16.86 -3.11
C THR A 3 -9.60 -15.77 -3.01
N PRO A 4 -8.31 -16.05 -3.31
CA PRO A 4 -7.22 -15.10 -3.09
C PRO A 4 -7.00 -14.10 -4.23
N ASP A 5 -7.86 -14.04 -5.25
CA ASP A 5 -7.44 -13.44 -6.52
C ASP A 5 -8.57 -12.65 -7.20
N THR A 6 -8.94 -11.50 -6.64
CA THR A 6 -9.66 -10.48 -7.41
C THR A 6 -9.29 -9.12 -6.85
N LEU A 7 -8.00 -8.78 -6.88
CA LEU A 7 -7.64 -7.38 -6.80
C LEU A 7 -8.35 -6.68 -7.96
N PRO A 8 -9.12 -5.61 -7.74
CA PRO A 8 -9.75 -4.90 -8.84
C PRO A 8 -8.68 -4.46 -9.85
N PRO A 9 -9.00 -4.46 -11.15
CA PRO A 9 -8.02 -4.20 -12.20
C PRO A 9 -7.32 -2.83 -12.05
N THR A 10 -8.01 -1.87 -11.44
CA THR A 10 -7.49 -0.54 -11.09
C THR A 10 -6.36 -0.59 -10.05
N LEU A 11 -6.33 -1.61 -9.18
CA LEU A 11 -5.28 -1.78 -8.17
C LEU A 11 -4.14 -2.66 -8.64
N SER A 12 -4.31 -3.38 -9.75
CA SER A 12 -3.28 -4.30 -10.29
C SER A 12 -1.99 -3.57 -10.64
N GLY A 13 -2.09 -2.33 -11.16
CA GLY A 13 -0.94 -1.46 -11.42
C GLY A 13 -0.18 -1.13 -10.13
N ALA A 14 -0.91 -0.72 -9.10
CA ALA A 14 -0.36 -0.41 -7.78
C ALA A 14 0.34 -1.63 -7.15
N ALA A 15 -0.29 -2.80 -7.22
CA ALA A 15 0.24 -4.04 -6.65
C ALA A 15 1.54 -4.46 -7.35
N ARG A 16 1.58 -4.34 -8.67
CA ARG A 16 2.78 -4.63 -9.47
C ARG A 16 3.91 -3.65 -9.15
N MET A 17 3.60 -2.35 -9.01
CA MET A 17 4.57 -1.35 -8.60
C MET A 17 5.17 -1.69 -7.22
N LEU A 18 4.33 -1.97 -6.23
CA LEU A 18 4.76 -2.32 -4.88
C LEU A 18 5.61 -3.59 -4.84
N ARG A 19 5.25 -4.61 -5.62
CA ARG A 19 6.04 -5.83 -5.75
C ARG A 19 7.40 -5.58 -6.43
N SER A 20 7.47 -4.60 -7.33
CA SER A 20 8.73 -4.16 -7.96
C SER A 20 9.61 -3.38 -6.99
N ALA A 21 9.02 -2.51 -6.16
CA ALA A 21 9.73 -1.76 -5.13
C ALA A 21 10.22 -2.65 -3.97
N TYR A 22 9.47 -3.72 -3.66
CA TYR A 22 9.77 -4.67 -2.58
C TYR A 22 9.77 -6.12 -3.09
N PRO A 23 10.75 -6.51 -3.92
CA PRO A 23 10.79 -7.85 -4.53
C PRO A 23 10.97 -8.98 -3.49
N GLY A 24 11.59 -8.68 -2.34
CA GLY A 24 11.75 -9.61 -1.23
C GLY A 24 10.61 -9.58 -0.19
N GLY A 25 9.54 -8.85 -0.47
CA GLY A 25 8.50 -8.54 0.50
C GLY A 25 8.72 -7.20 1.21
N MET A 26 7.63 -6.63 1.70
CA MET A 26 7.65 -5.32 2.36
C MET A 26 8.16 -5.45 3.80
N PRO A 27 9.23 -4.73 4.18
CA PRO A 27 9.70 -4.73 5.55
C PRO A 27 8.72 -3.96 6.46
N ASP A 28 8.67 -4.34 7.74
CA ASP A 28 7.76 -3.71 8.72
C ASP A 28 8.01 -2.20 8.87
N THR A 29 9.27 -1.78 8.76
CA THR A 29 9.68 -0.37 8.76
C THR A 29 9.14 0.43 7.57
N ALA A 30 8.82 -0.24 6.46
CA ALA A 30 8.21 0.38 5.28
C ALA A 30 6.68 0.25 5.27
N TYR A 31 6.12 -0.72 6.01
CA TYR A 31 4.69 -1.01 6.01
C TYR A 31 3.83 0.20 6.39
N VAL A 32 4.08 0.76 7.56
CA VAL A 32 3.34 1.94 8.07
C VAL A 32 3.51 3.19 7.19
N PRO A 33 4.72 3.60 6.77
CA PRO A 33 4.87 4.77 5.91
C PRO A 33 4.29 4.59 4.51
N VAL A 34 4.34 3.38 3.93
CA VAL A 34 3.65 3.08 2.65
C VAL A 34 2.14 3.15 2.83
N LEU A 35 1.62 2.60 3.92
CA LEU A 35 0.21 2.69 4.28
C LEU A 35 -0.26 4.14 4.33
N ALA A 36 0.43 4.99 5.10
CA ALA A 36 0.06 6.40 5.22
C ALA A 36 0.19 7.17 3.90
N LEU A 37 1.20 6.87 3.09
CA LEU A 37 1.35 7.50 1.78
C LEU A 37 0.19 7.15 0.85
N LEU A 38 -0.13 5.87 0.72
CA LEU A 38 -1.18 5.41 -0.18
C LEU A 38 -2.58 5.76 0.34
N TYR A 39 -2.73 5.98 1.64
CA TYR A 39 -3.96 6.46 2.26
C TYR A 39 -4.44 7.81 1.68
N GLU A 40 -3.51 8.66 1.23
CA GLU A 40 -3.87 9.94 0.59
C GLU A 40 -4.44 9.77 -0.82
N HIS A 41 -4.26 8.60 -1.44
CA HIS A 41 -4.63 8.33 -2.83
C HIS A 41 -5.71 7.26 -3.00
N PHE A 42 -5.87 6.35 -2.04
CA PHE A 42 -6.80 5.24 -2.09
C PHE A 42 -7.78 5.27 -0.92
N SER A 43 -9.03 4.89 -1.16
CA SER A 43 -9.99 4.65 -0.06
C SER A 43 -9.52 3.50 0.84
N ASP A 44 -9.91 3.53 2.13
CA ASP A 44 -9.56 2.53 3.14
C ASP A 44 -9.67 1.07 2.62
N ARG A 45 -10.78 0.77 1.93
CA ARG A 45 -11.04 -0.56 1.37
C ARG A 45 -10.07 -0.94 0.25
N ASN A 46 -9.83 -0.05 -0.69
CA ASN A 46 -8.91 -0.30 -1.81
C ASN A 46 -7.48 -0.48 -1.30
N LEU A 47 -7.07 0.37 -0.34
CA LEU A 47 -5.78 0.26 0.30
C LEU A 47 -5.62 -1.05 1.05
N ALA A 48 -6.64 -1.46 1.80
CA ALA A 48 -6.64 -2.72 2.53
C ALA A 48 -6.47 -3.94 1.61
N GLU A 49 -7.22 -3.99 0.51
CA GLU A 49 -7.13 -5.05 -0.50
C GLU A 49 -5.74 -5.08 -1.17
N LEU A 50 -5.24 -3.90 -1.57
CA LEU A 50 -3.92 -3.74 -2.19
C LEU A 50 -2.79 -4.24 -1.29
N MET A 51 -2.76 -3.76 -0.05
CA MET A 51 -1.75 -4.13 0.93
C MET A 51 -1.88 -5.59 1.36
N ALA A 52 -3.09 -6.13 1.49
CA ALA A 52 -3.32 -7.54 1.76
C ALA A 52 -2.70 -8.44 0.68
N ALA A 53 -2.88 -8.10 -0.60
CA ALA A 53 -2.33 -8.87 -1.71
C ALA A 53 -0.80 -8.78 -1.85
N VAL A 54 -0.21 -7.64 -1.48
CA VAL A 54 1.26 -7.45 -1.53
C VAL A 54 1.95 -8.08 -0.32
N THR A 55 1.36 -7.95 0.87
CA THR A 55 1.95 -8.43 2.12
C THR A 55 1.50 -9.85 2.50
N HIS A 56 0.60 -10.45 1.70
CA HIS A 56 -0.06 -11.72 2.01
C HIS A 56 -0.78 -11.73 3.37
N LYS A 57 -1.19 -10.55 3.86
CA LYS A 57 -1.98 -10.38 5.07
C LYS A 57 -3.48 -10.46 4.77
N ASN A 58 -4.29 -10.62 5.81
CA ASN A 58 -5.74 -10.52 5.68
C ASN A 58 -6.17 -9.05 5.54
N ALA A 59 -7.05 -8.75 4.58
CA ALA A 59 -7.54 -7.38 4.36
C ALA A 59 -8.20 -6.76 5.60
N ALA A 60 -8.88 -7.53 6.44
CA ALA A 60 -9.45 -7.01 7.69
C ALA A 60 -8.36 -6.61 8.71
N THR A 61 -7.23 -7.33 8.75
CA THR A 61 -6.08 -6.96 9.57
C THR A 61 -5.46 -5.66 9.07
N VAL A 62 -5.24 -5.57 7.77
CA VAL A 62 -4.69 -4.35 7.15
C VAL A 62 -5.62 -3.16 7.36
N LEU A 63 -6.94 -3.35 7.27
CA LEU A 63 -7.92 -2.30 7.52
C LEU A 63 -7.82 -1.76 8.97
N ASN A 64 -7.64 -2.65 9.95
CA ASN A 64 -7.37 -2.22 11.33
C ASN A 64 -6.04 -1.44 11.43
N ASP A 65 -5.00 -1.88 10.73
CA ASP A 65 -3.72 -1.17 10.70
C ASP A 65 -3.85 0.22 10.06
N ILE A 66 -4.69 0.39 9.03
CA ILE A 66 -5.02 1.70 8.43
C ILE A 66 -5.59 2.64 9.49
N TYR A 67 -6.60 2.19 10.24
CA TYR A 67 -7.21 3.00 11.29
C TYR A 67 -6.23 3.32 12.43
N ALA A 68 -5.39 2.36 12.83
CA ALA A 68 -4.35 2.58 13.82
C ALA A 68 -3.28 3.58 13.33
N CYS A 69 -2.88 3.47 12.05
CA CYS A 69 -1.92 4.35 11.41
C CYS A 69 -2.44 5.80 11.32
N ALA A 70 -3.71 5.98 10.96
CA ALA A 70 -4.35 7.30 10.93
C ALA A 70 -4.30 8.00 12.30
N SER A 71 -4.38 7.24 13.39
CA SER A 71 -4.26 7.76 14.75
C SER A 71 -2.80 8.02 15.17
N SER A 72 -1.87 7.15 14.79
CA SER A 72 -0.46 7.21 15.23
C SER A 72 0.42 8.19 14.45
N LYS A 73 -0.02 8.63 13.25
CA LYS A 73 0.65 9.60 12.35
C LYS A 73 2.16 9.31 12.16
N PRO A 74 2.55 8.51 11.14
CA PRO A 74 3.95 8.13 10.96
C PRO A 74 4.87 9.33 10.72
N ALA A 75 6.15 9.13 11.05
CA ALA A 75 7.16 10.16 10.88
C ALA A 75 7.21 10.63 9.40
N PRO A 76 7.15 11.95 9.14
CA PRO A 76 7.09 12.48 7.78
C PRO A 76 8.33 12.12 6.95
N SER A 77 9.49 11.96 7.60
CA SER A 77 10.72 11.49 6.95
C SER A 77 10.61 10.05 6.41
N ALA A 78 9.93 9.15 7.15
CA ALA A 78 9.71 7.78 6.71
C ALA A 78 8.72 7.71 5.53
N VAL A 79 7.66 8.52 5.58
CA VAL A 79 6.69 8.64 4.48
C VAL A 79 7.36 9.21 3.23
N ALA A 80 8.21 10.24 3.38
CA ALA A 80 8.97 10.82 2.26
C ALA A 80 9.95 9.84 1.62
N ALA A 81 10.62 9.01 2.42
CA ALA A 81 11.50 7.96 1.90
C ALA A 81 10.72 6.89 1.12
N ALA A 82 9.60 6.42 1.67
CA ALA A 82 8.71 5.48 0.98
C ALA A 82 8.16 6.07 -0.33
N ARG A 83 7.79 7.35 -0.32
CA ARG A 83 7.35 8.08 -1.51
C ARG A 83 8.42 8.11 -2.59
N SER A 84 9.63 8.55 -2.25
CA SER A 84 10.74 8.64 -3.22
C SER A 84 11.09 7.28 -3.83
N LEU A 85 10.99 6.20 -3.05
CA LEU A 85 11.16 4.85 -3.58
C LEU A 85 10.02 4.50 -4.56
N LEU A 86 8.76 4.70 -4.18
CA LEU A 86 7.63 4.35 -5.03
C LEU A 86 7.54 5.21 -6.31
N GLU A 87 7.95 6.48 -6.24
CA GLU A 87 8.05 7.37 -7.39
C GLU A 87 9.02 6.83 -8.45
N GLN A 88 10.15 6.25 -8.04
CA GLN A 88 11.09 5.59 -8.97
C GLN A 88 10.50 4.36 -9.65
N HIS A 89 9.49 3.74 -9.04
CA HIS A 89 8.80 2.56 -9.57
C HIS A 89 7.48 2.89 -10.30
N GLY A 90 7.10 4.18 -10.38
CA GLY A 90 5.94 4.62 -11.16
C GLY A 90 4.71 5.00 -10.35
N LEU A 91 4.85 5.43 -9.09
CA LEU A 91 3.73 5.91 -8.24
C LEU A 91 2.84 6.92 -8.97
N HIS A 92 3.43 7.82 -9.75
CA HIS A 92 2.70 8.81 -10.54
C HIS A 92 1.71 8.19 -11.54
N ALA A 93 2.04 7.06 -12.15
CA ALA A 93 1.15 6.39 -13.10
C ALA A 93 -0.06 5.75 -12.42
N VAL A 94 0.09 5.37 -11.14
CA VAL A 94 -0.94 4.71 -10.36
C VAL A 94 -1.84 5.73 -9.65
N CYS A 95 -1.29 6.87 -9.23
CA CYS A 95 -2.06 7.96 -8.60
C CYS A 95 -2.78 8.88 -9.62
N ALA A 96 -2.46 8.79 -10.91
CA ALA A 96 -3.06 9.63 -11.95
C ALA A 96 -4.35 9.05 -12.57
N GLU A 97 -4.78 7.86 -12.15
CA GLU A 97 -6.06 7.28 -12.58
C GLU A 97 -7.19 7.78 -11.65
N ASP A 98 -7.58 9.06 -11.83
CA ASP A 98 -8.85 9.65 -11.37
C ASP A 98 -9.87 9.68 -12.52
#